data_AF-A0A6S6LZM2-F1
#
_entry.id   AF-A0A6S6LZM2-F1
#
_cell.length_a   1.000
_cell.length_b   1.000
_cell.length_c   1.000
_cell.angle_alpha   90.00
_cell.angle_beta   90.00
_cell.angle_gamma   90.00
#
_symmetry.space_group_name_H-M   'P 1'
#
loop_
_entity.id
_entity.type
_entity.pdbx_description
1 polymer ?
#
loop_
_entity_poly.entity_id
_entity_poly.type
_entity_poly.pdbx_seq_one_letter_code
_entity_poly.pdbx_strand_id
1 'polypeptide(L)'
;MFKEGTKYTRAEINAVLGGSVQSYLPTKGGEVVAACLTDKYNPNAPKVILVGQGPIIESAGKMLGQQLSPIPIFMKRAVNAWEYVGRYKALRYLTIPREMEPYIRASGRSDVVGVLLMEQV
;
A
#
# COMPACT_ATOMS: atom_id res chain seq x y z
N MET A 1 -8.08 -1.74 -17.86
CA MET A 1 -7.38 -0.68 -17.09
C MET A 1 -8.35 -0.12 -16.06
N PHE A 2 -7.92 0.18 -14.83
CA PHE A 2 -8.79 0.77 -13.80
C PHE A 2 -9.08 2.24 -14.09
N LYS A 3 -10.26 2.73 -13.69
CA LYS A 3 -10.69 4.12 -13.84
C LYS A 3 -10.71 4.81 -12.48
N GLU A 4 -10.04 5.95 -12.38
CA GLU A 4 -9.93 6.69 -11.10
C GLU A 4 -11.31 7.09 -10.57
N GLY A 5 -11.49 7.04 -9.25
CA GLY A 5 -12.78 7.25 -8.57
C GLY A 5 -13.76 6.08 -8.69
N THR A 6 -13.44 5.04 -9.48
CA THR A 6 -14.30 3.86 -9.62
C THR A 6 -13.98 2.84 -8.53
N LYS A 7 -15.03 2.19 -8.01
CA LYS A 7 -14.94 1.17 -6.95
C LYS A 7 -14.90 -0.21 -7.56
N TYR A 8 -14.04 -1.06 -7.00
CA TYR A 8 -13.85 -2.44 -7.39
C TYR A 8 -13.88 -3.36 -6.17
N THR A 9 -14.20 -4.62 -6.38
CA THR A 9 -14.06 -5.67 -5.40
C THR A 9 -12.61 -6.19 -5.36
N ARG A 10 -12.22 -6.89 -4.28
CA ARG A 10 -10.90 -7.57 -4.25
C ARG A 10 -10.77 -8.63 -5.35
N ALA A 11 -11.87 -9.27 -5.73
CA ALA A 11 -11.90 -10.26 -6.80
C ALA A 11 -11.63 -9.63 -8.17
N GLU A 12 -12.26 -8.49 -8.49
CA GLU A 12 -12.01 -7.78 -9.75
C GLU A 12 -10.58 -7.24 -9.82
N ILE A 13 -10.05 -6.69 -8.72
CA ILE A 13 -8.65 -6.23 -8.65
C ILE A 13 -7.71 -7.40 -8.93
N ASN A 14 -7.95 -8.55 -8.28
CA ASN A 14 -7.14 -9.75 -8.43
C ASN A 14 -7.24 -10.38 -9.83
N ALA A 15 -8.41 -10.38 -10.45
CA ALA A 15 -8.58 -10.91 -11.80
C ALA A 15 -7.69 -10.17 -12.82
N VAL A 16 -7.44 -8.89 -12.61
CA VAL A 16 -6.60 -8.06 -13.48
C VAL A 16 -5.11 -8.11 -13.10
N LEU A 17 -4.79 -8.02 -11.80
CA LEU A 17 -3.40 -7.83 -11.32
C LEU A 17 -2.76 -9.12 -10.76
N GLY A 18 -3.59 -10.09 -10.35
CA GLY A 18 -3.19 -11.29 -9.63
C GLY A 18 -2.77 -11.03 -8.18
N GLY A 19 -1.85 -11.86 -7.68
CA GLY A 19 -1.39 -11.85 -6.29
C GLY A 19 -2.44 -12.35 -5.30
N SER A 20 -2.26 -12.04 -4.02
CA SER A 20 -3.19 -12.44 -2.95
C SER A 20 -4.43 -11.54 -2.91
N VAL A 21 -5.61 -12.11 -2.66
CA VAL A 21 -6.85 -11.36 -2.37
C VAL A 21 -6.91 -10.84 -0.93
N GLN A 22 -6.07 -11.37 -0.03
CA GLN A 22 -6.07 -11.03 1.41
C GLN A 22 -5.03 -9.96 1.75
N SER A 23 -3.84 -10.02 1.14
CA SER A 23 -2.75 -9.09 1.44
C SER A 23 -3.09 -7.67 1.00
N TYR A 24 -2.69 -6.67 1.80
CA TYR A 24 -2.86 -5.26 1.43
C TYR A 24 -1.80 -4.79 0.42
N LEU A 25 -0.64 -5.44 0.37
CA LEU A 25 0.36 -5.36 -0.69
C LEU A 25 0.47 -6.72 -1.40
N PRO A 26 -0.49 -7.08 -2.28
CA PRO A 26 -0.39 -8.30 -3.05
C PRO A 26 0.87 -8.32 -3.91
N THR A 27 1.56 -9.47 -3.93
CA THR A 27 2.74 -9.70 -4.76
C THR A 27 2.48 -10.76 -5.82
N LYS A 28 3.13 -10.63 -6.97
CA LYS A 28 3.14 -11.63 -8.06
C LYS A 28 4.44 -11.49 -8.84
N GLY A 29 5.10 -12.61 -9.12
CA GLY A 29 6.32 -12.60 -9.92
C GLY A 29 7.48 -11.80 -9.32
N GLY A 30 7.56 -11.69 -7.99
CA GLY A 30 8.63 -10.94 -7.31
C GLY A 30 8.40 -9.42 -7.23
N GLU A 31 7.22 -8.95 -7.60
CA GLU A 31 6.84 -7.53 -7.57
C GLU A 31 5.56 -7.30 -6.76
N VAL A 32 5.42 -6.10 -6.20
CA VAL A 32 4.15 -5.65 -5.61
C VAL A 32 3.27 -5.13 -6.74
N VAL A 33 2.07 -5.70 -6.87
CA VAL A 33 1.19 -5.40 -8.01
C VAL A 33 0.10 -4.39 -7.71
N ALA A 34 -0.19 -4.13 -6.42
CA ALA A 34 -1.14 -3.11 -5.98
C ALA A 34 -0.91 -2.74 -4.51
N ALA A 35 -1.54 -1.66 -4.05
CA ALA A 35 -1.80 -1.43 -2.64
C ALA A 35 -3.31 -1.31 -2.39
N CYS A 36 -3.85 -2.03 -1.42
CA CYS A 36 -5.25 -2.00 -1.02
C CYS A 36 -5.33 -1.55 0.44
N LEU A 37 -5.54 -0.26 0.65
CA LEU A 37 -5.32 0.42 1.93
C LEU A 37 -6.64 0.82 2.58
N THR A 38 -6.57 1.04 3.89
CA THR A 38 -7.69 1.58 4.68
C THR A 38 -7.18 2.75 5.52
N ASP A 39 -7.97 3.81 5.63
CA ASP A 39 -7.61 5.00 6.42
C ASP A 39 -7.30 4.66 7.88
N LYS A 40 -7.99 3.66 8.46
CA LYS A 40 -7.74 3.16 9.82
C LYS A 40 -6.26 2.81 10.09
N TYR A 41 -5.59 2.18 9.11
CA TYR A 41 -4.20 1.74 9.27
C TYR A 41 -3.19 2.63 8.55
N ASN A 42 -3.66 3.48 7.63
CA ASN A 42 -2.84 4.35 6.80
C ASN A 42 -3.54 5.71 6.64
N PRO A 43 -3.62 6.55 7.70
CA PRO A 43 -4.37 7.79 7.68
C PRO A 43 -3.80 8.84 6.71
N ASN A 44 -2.56 8.67 6.26
CA ASN A 44 -1.89 9.53 5.29
C ASN A 44 -1.75 8.87 3.89
N ALA A 45 -2.46 7.76 3.65
CA ALA A 45 -2.56 7.18 2.31
C ALA A 45 -3.25 8.17 1.34
N PRO A 46 -3.00 8.06 0.02
CA PRO A 46 -2.08 7.13 -0.64
C PRO A 46 -0.60 7.57 -0.60
N LYS A 47 -0.31 8.78 -0.10
CA LYS A 47 1.04 9.38 -0.11
C LYS A 47 2.00 8.75 0.89
N VAL A 48 1.47 8.11 1.93
CA VAL A 48 2.25 7.40 2.95
C VAL A 48 1.62 6.03 3.18
N ILE A 49 2.44 4.98 3.15
CA ILE A 49 2.03 3.62 3.52
C ILE A 49 2.85 3.17 4.72
N LEU A 50 2.16 2.72 5.77
CA LEU A 50 2.77 2.22 7.01
C LEU A 50 2.90 0.70 6.93
N VAL A 51 4.15 0.24 6.95
CA VAL A 51 4.51 -1.19 6.94
C VAL A 51 4.51 -1.67 8.38
N GLY A 52 3.59 -2.60 8.69
CA GLY A 52 3.50 -3.23 10.00
C GLY A 52 4.50 -4.37 10.17
N GLN A 53 4.61 -4.89 11.39
CA GLN A 53 5.45 -6.03 11.73
C GLN A 53 4.87 -7.33 11.14
N GLY A 54 5.75 -8.22 10.68
CA GLY A 54 5.40 -9.57 10.23
C GLY A 54 6.12 -9.94 8.93
N PRO A 55 6.56 -11.20 8.77
CA PRO A 55 7.52 -11.58 7.71
C PRO A 55 7.02 -11.28 6.29
N ILE A 56 5.74 -11.54 6.02
CA ILE A 56 5.13 -11.27 4.71
C ILE A 56 4.95 -9.77 4.48
N ILE A 57 4.55 -9.03 5.53
CA ILE A 57 4.27 -7.60 5.46
C ILE A 57 5.57 -6.83 5.22
N GLU A 58 6.60 -7.14 6.01
CA GLU A 58 7.93 -6.55 5.90
C GLU A 58 8.57 -6.83 4.54
N SER A 59 8.48 -8.08 4.07
CA SER A 59 8.99 -8.47 2.75
C SER A 59 8.34 -7.68 1.63
N ALA A 60 7.00 -7.55 1.64
CA ALA A 60 6.27 -6.78 0.64
C ALA A 60 6.56 -5.27 0.72
N GLY A 61 6.70 -4.71 1.94
CA GLY A 61 7.07 -3.32 2.15
C GLY A 61 8.47 -3.00 1.60
N LYS A 62 9.46 -3.85 1.90
CA LYS A 62 10.82 -3.74 1.36
C LYS A 62 10.84 -3.85 -0.17
N MET A 63 10.10 -4.82 -0.71
CA MET A 63 9.98 -5.03 -2.16
C MET A 63 9.43 -3.78 -2.86
N LEU A 64 8.32 -3.22 -2.37
CA LEU A 64 7.75 -1.98 -2.92
C LEU A 64 8.72 -0.80 -2.80
N GLY A 65 9.46 -0.70 -1.68
CA GLY A 65 10.46 0.35 -1.49
C GLY A 65 11.64 0.31 -2.45
N GLN A 66 11.91 -0.85 -3.07
CA GLN A 66 12.98 -1.06 -4.05
C GLN A 66 12.47 -1.02 -5.49
N GLN A 67 11.16 -1.20 -5.69
CA GLN A 67 10.54 -1.26 -7.01
C GLN A 67 10.42 0.14 -7.63
N LEU A 68 10.90 0.29 -8.87
CA LEU A 68 10.79 1.54 -9.63
C LEU A 68 9.43 1.68 -10.33
N SER A 69 8.79 0.56 -10.65
CA SER A 69 7.51 0.51 -11.35
C SER A 69 6.37 1.04 -10.47
N PRO A 70 5.57 2.01 -10.96
CA PRO A 70 4.39 2.47 -10.24
C PRO A 70 3.35 1.37 -10.06
N ILE A 71 2.65 1.37 -8.94
CA ILE A 71 1.57 0.43 -8.62
C ILE A 71 0.22 1.16 -8.53
N PRO A 72 -0.90 0.51 -8.90
CA PRO A 72 -2.22 1.03 -8.61
C PRO A 72 -2.50 0.98 -7.10
N ILE A 73 -3.04 2.08 -6.56
CA ILE A 73 -3.50 2.14 -5.17
C ILE A 73 -5.03 2.16 -5.12
N PHE A 74 -5.59 1.39 -4.20
CA PHE A 74 -7.01 1.31 -3.93
C PHE A 74 -7.30 1.62 -2.45
N MET A 75 -8.25 2.52 -2.22
CA MET A 75 -8.71 2.91 -0.88
C MET A 75 -10.04 2.23 -0.56
N LYS A 76 -10.11 1.57 0.59
CA LYS A 76 -11.37 0.96 1.05
C LYS A 76 -12.39 2.04 1.39
N ARG A 77 -13.57 1.96 0.76
CA ARG A 77 -14.72 2.85 1.05
C ARG A 77 -15.85 2.14 1.77
N ALA A 78 -16.06 0.86 1.46
CA ALA A 78 -17.01 -0.01 2.14
C ALA A 78 -16.59 -1.49 2.00
N VAL A 79 -17.40 -2.40 2.53
CA VAL A 79 -17.28 -3.83 2.22
C VAL A 79 -17.39 -4.00 0.71
N ASN A 80 -16.45 -4.73 0.12
CA ASN A 80 -16.38 -4.99 -1.34
C ASN A 80 -16.29 -3.73 -2.22
N ALA A 81 -15.95 -2.56 -1.67
CA ALA A 81 -15.82 -1.32 -2.43
C ALA A 81 -14.45 -0.67 -2.18
N TRP A 82 -13.54 -0.89 -3.11
CA TRP A 82 -12.18 -0.37 -3.12
C TRP A 82 -12.04 0.62 -4.27
N GLU A 83 -11.96 1.89 -3.94
CA GLU A 83 -11.84 2.97 -4.93
C GLU A 83 -10.41 3.02 -5.46
N TYR A 84 -10.24 2.96 -6.77
CA TYR A 84 -8.95 3.20 -7.39
C TYR A 84 -8.62 4.70 -7.37
N VAL A 85 -7.48 5.07 -6.79
CA VAL A 85 -7.06 6.47 -6.57
C VAL A 85 -5.83 6.87 -7.37
N GLY A 86 -5.45 6.06 -8.36
CA GLY A 86 -4.32 6.35 -9.26
C GLY A 86 -3.12 5.43 -9.08
N ARG A 87 -2.07 5.71 -9.85
CA ARG A 87 -0.80 4.98 -9.82
C ARG A 87 0.21 5.77 -9.01
N TYR A 88 0.98 5.07 -8.19
CA TYR A 88 1.99 5.67 -7.34
C TYR A 88 3.28 4.88 -7.40
N LYS A 89 4.42 5.57 -7.38
CA LYS A 89 5.74 4.97 -7.21
C LYS A 89 6.26 5.26 -5.81
N ALA A 90 7.04 4.33 -5.26
CA ALA A 90 7.76 4.56 -4.02
C ALA A 90 8.92 5.52 -4.30
N LEU A 91 8.97 6.63 -3.55
CA LEU A 91 10.11 7.55 -3.57
C LEU A 91 11.17 7.11 -2.57
N ARG A 92 10.75 6.72 -1.37
CA ARG A 92 11.64 6.35 -0.26
C ARG A 92 10.99 5.31 0.61
N TYR A 93 11.83 4.43 1.18
CA TYR A 93 11.46 3.54 2.26
C TYR A 93 12.26 3.92 3.52
N LEU A 94 11.57 4.44 4.53
CA LEU A 94 12.15 4.86 5.79
C LEU A 94 12.11 3.69 6.78
N THR A 95 13.24 3.41 7.40
CA THR A 95 13.38 2.41 8.48
C THR A 95 14.10 2.97 9.71
N ILE A 96 14.56 4.22 9.66
CA ILE A 96 15.25 4.88 10.77
C ILE A 96 14.17 5.41 11.74
N PRO A 97 14.18 5.01 13.04
CA PRO A 97 13.11 5.35 13.99
C PRO A 97 12.74 6.84 14.03
N ARG A 98 13.74 7.73 14.10
CA ARG A 98 13.52 9.19 14.16
C ARG A 98 12.78 9.75 12.93
N GLU A 99 12.95 9.13 11.75
CA GLU A 99 12.31 9.58 10.51
C GLU A 99 10.87 9.06 10.42
N MET A 100 10.59 7.91 11.05
CA MET A 100 9.26 7.30 11.06
C MET A 100 8.35 7.91 12.14
N GLU A 101 8.93 8.43 13.23
CA GLU A 101 8.20 8.88 14.42
C GLU A 101 6.99 9.80 14.13
N PRO A 102 7.06 10.81 13.23
CA PRO A 102 5.92 11.65 12.92
C PRO A 102 4.72 10.85 12.37
N TYR A 103 5.00 9.87 11.51
CA TYR A 103 3.98 9.03 10.87
C TYR A 103 3.40 8.00 11.85
N ILE A 104 4.26 7.40 12.68
CA ILE A 104 3.85 6.46 13.74
C ILE A 104 2.90 7.18 14.70
N ARG A 105 3.31 8.34 15.21
CA ARG A 105 2.51 9.15 16.14
C ARG A 105 1.16 9.55 15.54
N ALA A 106 1.14 10.02 14.29
CA ALA A 106 -0.10 10.40 13.60
C ALA A 106 -1.05 9.21 13.39
N SER A 107 -0.51 7.99 13.27
CA SER A 107 -1.30 6.78 13.05
C SER A 107 -1.85 6.13 14.33
N GLY A 108 -1.25 6.42 15.48
CA GLY A 108 -1.55 5.73 16.74
C GLY A 108 -1.16 4.24 16.75
N ARG A 109 -0.41 3.76 15.74
CA ARG A 109 0.04 2.38 15.62
C ARG A 109 1.38 2.18 16.31
N SER A 110 1.55 1.04 16.99
CA SER A 110 2.82 0.65 17.62
C SER A 110 3.57 -0.45 16.85
N ASP A 111 2.94 -1.03 15.83
CA ASP A 111 3.47 -2.17 15.07
C ASP A 111 4.24 -1.76 13.81
N VAL A 112 4.51 -0.47 13.60
CA VAL A 112 5.11 0.04 12.36
C VAL A 112 6.63 -0.15 12.37
N VAL A 113 7.13 -0.83 11.35
CA VAL A 113 8.56 -1.14 11.15
C VAL A 113 9.15 -0.50 9.89
N GLY A 114 8.31 0.14 9.08
CA GLY A 114 8.75 0.89 7.91
C GLY A 114 7.70 1.87 7.40
N VAL A 115 8.14 2.91 6.69
CA VAL A 115 7.27 3.92 6.07
C VAL A 115 7.65 4.09 4.61
N LEU A 116 6.70 3.88 3.70
CA LEU A 116 6.86 4.16 2.29
C LEU A 116 6.30 5.55 1.97
N LEU A 117 7.15 6.40 1.41
CA LEU A 117 6.73 7.68 0.84
C LEU A 117 6.43 7.48 -0.64
N MET A 118 5.23 7.87 -1.05
CA MET A 118 4.69 7.59 -2.38
C MET A 118 4.44 8.88 -3.15
N GLU A 119 4.69 8.84 -4.45
CA GLU A 119 4.39 9.92 -5.40
C GLU A 119 3.47 9.42 -6.50
N GLN A 120 2.44 10.20 -6.81
CA GLN A 120 1.52 9.90 -7.92
C GLN A 120 2.24 10.12 -9.26
N VAL A 121 1.96 9.26 -10.23
CA VAL A 121 2.52 9.34 -11.59
C VAL A 121 1.43 9.55 -12.64
#